data_AF-A0A9D4V8J9-F1
#
_entry.id   AF-A0A9D4V8J9-F1
#
_cell.length_a   1.000
_cell.length_b   1.000
_cell.length_c   1.000
_cell.angle_alpha   90.00
_cell.angle_beta   90.00
_cell.angle_gamma   90.00
#
_symmetry.space_group_name_H-M   'P 1'
#
loop_
_entity.id
_entity.type
_entity.pdbx_description
1 polymer ?
#
loop_
_entity_poly.entity_id
_entity_poly.type
_entity_poly.pdbx_seq_one_letter_code
_entity_poly.pdbx_strand_id
1 'polypeptide(L)' 'MTERKGERVRLYVRGLILGYKRGKCNQYPSTSLLQIEGVNTTEEVNWYLGKRIAYVYYKAKTKKNGTLYRVGVFMYPSQI' A
#
# COMPACT_ATOMS: atom_id res chain seq x y z
N MET A 1 25.52 4.67 -8.76
CA MET A 1 24.78 4.37 -7.50
C MET A 1 25.62 3.40 -6.71
N THR A 2 26.18 3.83 -5.58
CA THR A 2 27.06 3.00 -4.74
C THR A 2 26.20 2.06 -3.89
N GLU A 3 26.36 0.75 -4.06
CA GLU A 3 25.67 -0.26 -3.25
C GLU A 3 26.14 -0.16 -1.80
N ARG A 4 25.30 0.44 -0.94
CA ARG A 4 25.50 0.38 0.51
C ARG A 4 25.18 -1.04 0.96
N LYS A 5 26.22 -1.85 1.22
CA LYS A 5 26.14 -3.16 1.90
C LYS A 5 25.82 -3.00 3.40
N GLY A 6 24.76 -2.26 3.72
CA GLY A 6 24.16 -2.24 5.06
C GLY A 6 23.12 -3.34 5.19
N GLU A 7 22.85 -3.80 6.41
CA GLU A 7 21.73 -4.72 6.67
C GLU A 7 20.43 -4.16 6.06
N ARG A 8 19.61 -5.05 5.48
CA ARG A 8 18.36 -4.66 4.84
C ARG A 8 17.33 -4.30 5.90
N VAL A 9 17.35 -3.05 6.37
CA VAL A 9 16.37 -2.55 7.34
C VAL A 9 15.04 -2.29 6.63
N ARG A 10 13.96 -2.78 7.23
CA ARG A 10 12.59 -2.57 6.77
C ARG A 10 12.11 -1.18 7.19
N LEU A 11 11.82 -0.31 6.21
CA LEU A 11 11.38 1.07 6.44
C LEU A 11 9.87 1.30 6.28
N TYR A 12 9.08 0.23 6.21
CA TYR A 12 7.64 0.29 5.95
C TYR A 12 6.84 -0.60 6.90
N VAL A 13 5.67 -0.10 7.29
CA VAL A 13 4.68 -0.87 8.06
C VAL A 13 3.94 -1.80 7.11
N ARG A 14 3.64 -3.01 7.59
CA ARG A 14 2.85 -3.99 6.85
C ARG A 14 1.38 -3.62 6.88
N GLY A 15 0.69 -3.94 5.80
CA GLY A 15 -0.75 -3.85 5.77
C GLY A 15 -1.35 -4.86 4.78
N LEU A 16 -2.61 -5.17 5.01
CA LEU A 16 -3.42 -6.03 4.17
C LEU A 16 -4.42 -5.17 3.40
N ILE A 17 -4.55 -5.43 2.10
CA ILE A 17 -5.62 -4.83 1.30
C ILE A 17 -6.85 -5.74 1.48
N LEU A 18 -7.88 -5.23 2.15
CA LEU A 18 -9.12 -5.98 2.39
C LEU A 18 -9.99 -6.00 1.13
N GLY A 19 -10.03 -4.91 0.39
CA GLY A 19 -10.81 -4.78 -0.82
C GLY A 19 -11.14 -3.32 -1.13
N TYR A 20 -12.26 -3.08 -1.80
CA TYR A 20 -12.76 -1.74 -2.08
C TYR A 20 -13.93 -1.37 -1.16
N LYS A 21 -14.16 -0.06 -0.99
CA LYS A 21 -15.36 0.46 -0.33
C LYS A 21 -16.58 -0.17 -1.01
N ARG A 22 -17.46 -0.79 -0.22
CA ARG A 22 -18.61 -1.52 -0.75
C ARG A 22 -19.85 -1.35 0.12
N GLY A 23 -21.02 -1.36 -0.51
CA GLY A 23 -22.29 -1.68 0.13
C GLY A 23 -22.60 -3.17 0.01
N LYS A 24 -23.81 -3.59 0.39
CA LYS A 24 -24.24 -5.00 0.30
C LYS A 24 -24.16 -5.54 -1.15
N CYS A 25 -24.51 -4.71 -2.14
CA CYS A 25 -24.60 -5.11 -3.54
C CYS A 25 -23.63 -4.35 -4.48
N ASN A 26 -23.12 -3.19 -4.07
CA ASN A 26 -22.31 -2.32 -4.94
C ASN A 26 -20.90 -2.15 -4.40
N GLN A 27 -19.92 -2.06 -5.29
CA GLN A 27 -18.51 -1.83 -4.95
C GLN A 27 -18.01 -0.56 -5.65
N TYR A 28 -17.20 0.24 -4.93
CA TYR A 28 -16.63 1.51 -5.39
C TYR A 28 -15.11 1.38 -5.52
N PRO A 29 -14.58 1.07 -6.72
CA PRO A 29 -13.16 0.78 -6.91
C PRO A 29 -12.22 1.98 -6.71
N SER A 30 -12.76 3.19 -6.64
CA SER A 30 -12.00 4.43 -6.41
C SER A 30 -11.38 4.49 -5.02
N THR A 31 -11.88 3.73 -4.05
CA THR A 31 -11.39 3.76 -2.66
C THR A 31 -11.14 2.33 -2.16
N SER A 32 -9.90 2.03 -1.77
CA SER A 32 -9.50 0.73 -1.23
C SER A 32 -9.47 0.74 0.29
N LEU A 33 -10.05 -0.28 0.91
CA LEU A 33 -9.96 -0.54 2.34
C LEU A 33 -8.66 -1.27 2.65
N LEU A 34 -7.90 -0.73 3.58
CA LEU A 34 -6.62 -1.28 4.04
C LEU A 34 -6.67 -1.49 5.56
N GLN A 35 -6.06 -2.57 6.00
CA GLN A 35 -5.80 -2.84 7.42
C GLN A 35 -4.30 -2.76 7.66
N ILE A 36 -3.88 -1.88 8.56
CA ILE A 36 -2.48 -1.74 8.94
C ILE A 36 -2.20 -2.73 10.08
N GLU A 37 -1.08 -3.45 10.02
CA GLU A 37 -0.72 -4.38 11.09
C GLU A 37 -0.44 -3.60 12.38
N GLY A 38 -1.11 -3.97 13.47
CA GLY A 38 -0.94 -3.37 14.79
C GLY A 38 -1.78 -2.12 15.07
N VAL A 39 -2.67 -1.71 14.15
CA VAL A 39 -3.57 -0.56 14.35
C VAL A 39 -4.99 -1.07 14.55
N ASN A 40 -5.53 -0.85 15.75
CA ASN A 40 -6.89 -1.29 16.12
C ASN A 40 -7.84 -0.11 16.40
N THR A 41 -7.29 1.07 16.70
CA THR A 41 -8.08 2.25 17.07
C THR A 41 -8.11 3.29 15.96
N THR A 42 -9.17 4.09 15.91
CA THR A 42 -9.33 5.18 14.92
C THR A 42 -8.32 6.32 15.13
N GLU A 43 -7.88 6.54 16.37
CA GLU A 43 -6.92 7.57 16.74
C GLU A 43 -5.53 7.30 16.15
N GLU A 44 -5.08 6.04 16.20
CA GLU A 44 -3.82 5.59 15.62
C GLU A 44 -3.85 5.66 14.08
N VAL A 45 -5.01 5.40 13.45
CA VAL A 45 -5.17 5.51 11.99
C VAL A 45 -4.94 6.94 11.51
N ASN A 46 -5.33 7.95 12.29
CA ASN A 46 -5.16 9.36 11.91
C ASN A 46 -3.70 9.73 11.64
N TRP A 47 -2.74 9.09 12.31
CA TRP A 47 -1.32 9.29 12.06
C TRP A 47 -0.89 8.83 10.65
N TYR A 48 -1.59 7.86 10.07
CA TYR A 48 -1.30 7.32 8.73
C TYR A 48 -1.97 8.10 7.59
N LEU A 49 -2.85 9.06 7.89
CA LEU A 49 -3.46 9.91 6.88
C LEU A 49 -2.38 10.70 6.13
N GLY A 50 -2.49 10.74 4.80
CA GLY A 50 -1.54 11.44 3.91
C GLY A 50 -0.24 10.69 3.63
N LYS A 51 0.01 9.51 4.23
CA LYS A 51 1.17 8.69 3.86
C LYS A 51 0.95 7.99 2.52
N ARG A 52 2.04 7.81 1.78
CA ARG A 52 2.04 7.08 0.50
C ARG A 52 2.04 5.58 0.75
N ILE A 53 1.15 4.87 0.07
CA ILE A 53 1.06 3.40 0.14
C ILE A 53 1.57 2.82 -1.17
N ALA A 54 2.50 1.86 -1.08
CA ALA A 54 3.04 1.17 -2.24
C ALA A 54 2.57 -0.29 -2.23
N TYR A 55 1.78 -0.67 -3.23
CA TYR A 55 1.42 -2.05 -3.49
C TYR A 55 2.41 -2.66 -4.48
N VAL A 56 3.35 -3.46 -3.97
CA VAL A 56 4.32 -4.18 -4.79
C VAL A 56 3.78 -5.57 -5.09
N TYR A 57 3.54 -5.88 -6.36
CA TYR A 57 3.19 -7.23 -6.79
C TYR A 57 4.34 -7.88 -7.55
N TYR A 58 4.57 -9.15 -7.24
CA TYR A 58 5.57 -9.99 -7.89
C TYR A 58 4.94 -10.79 -9.05
N LYS A 59 5.78 -11.28 -9.97
CA LYS A 59 5.40 -12.13 -11.12
C LYS A 59 4.50 -11.46 -12.17
N ALA A 60 4.81 -10.23 -12.57
CA ALA A 60 4.32 -9.79 -13.87
C ALA A 60 4.87 -10.74 -14.96
N LYS A 61 3.99 -11.30 -15.82
CA LYS A 61 4.39 -12.22 -16.91
C LYS A 61 5.39 -11.58 -17.90
N THR A 62 5.36 -10.26 -18.01
CA THR A 62 6.19 -9.49 -18.94
C THR A 62 7.21 -8.67 -18.17
N LYS A 63 8.50 -8.86 -18.50
CA LYS A 63 9.58 -7.98 -18.04
C LYS A 63 9.35 -6.58 -18.61
N LYS A 64 9.27 -5.57 -17.74
CA LYS A 64 9.33 -4.16 -18.14
C LYS A 64 10.53 -3.54 -17.42
N ASN A 65 11.38 -2.82 -18.15
CA ASN A 65 12.56 -2.14 -17.61
C ASN A 65 13.46 -3.05 -16.75
N GLY A 66 13.71 -4.29 -17.21
CA GLY A 66 14.62 -5.23 -16.57
C GLY A 66 14.13 -5.88 -15.27
N THR A 67 12.92 -5.54 -14.79
CA THR A 67 12.37 -6.10 -13.54
C THR A 67 11.00 -6.76 -13.76
N LEU A 68 10.72 -7.77 -12.92
CA LEU A 68 9.39 -8.39 -12.78
C LEU A 68 8.55 -7.70 -11.68
N TYR A 69 9.20 -6.73 -11.02
CA TYR A 69 8.76 -5.70 -10.08
C TYR A 69 7.69 -4.75 -10.66
N ARG A 70 6.47 -4.73 -10.13
CA ARG A 70 5.56 -3.59 -10.41
C ARG A 70 4.99 -3.04 -9.10
N VAL A 71 4.95 -1.72 -9.05
CA VAL A 71 4.49 -0.97 -7.88
C VAL A 71 3.35 -0.09 -8.31
N GLY A 72 2.18 -0.27 -7.69
CA GLY A 72 1.09 0.69 -7.71
C GLY A 72 1.21 1.59 -6.49
N VAL A 73 1.34 2.90 -6.68
CA VAL A 73 1.30 3.86 -5.57
C VAL A 73 -0.14 4.32 -5.41
N PHE A 74 -0.72 4.04 -4.23
CA PHE A 74 -2.03 4.53 -3.86
C PHE A 74 -1.85 5.81 -3.04
N MET A 75 -2.44 6.89 -3.55
CA MET A 75 -2.57 8.15 -2.83
C MET A 75 -3.97 8.17 -2.22
N TYR A 76 -4.06 8.18 -0.90
CA TYR A 76 -5.33 8.51 -0.26
C TYR A 76 -5.45 10.04 -0.31
N PRO A 77 -6.49 10.60 -0.97
CA PRO A 77 -6.78 12.01 -0.79
C PRO A 77 -7.09 12.22 0.69
N SER A 78 -6.44 13.21 1.30
CA SER A 78 -6.84 13.74 2.59
C SER A 78 -8.29 14.17 2.46
N GLN A 79 -9.23 13.38 3.00
CA GLN A 79 -10.61 13.79 3.07
C GLN A 79 -10.70 14.96 4.06
N ILE A 80 -11.00 16.13 3.49
CA ILE A 80 -11.78 17.20 4.11
C ILE A 80 -13.17 16.64 4.44
#